data_AF-A0A6A3BVD3-F1
#
_entry.id   AF-A0A6A3BVD3-F1
#
_cell.length_a   1.000
_cell.length_b   1.000
_cell.length_c   1.000
_cell.angle_alpha   90.00
_cell.angle_beta   90.00
_cell.angle_gamma   90.00
#
_symmetry.space_group_name_H-M   'P 1'
#
loop_
_entity.id
_entity.type
_entity.pdbx_description
1 polymer ?
#
loop_
_entity_poly.entity_id
_entity_poly.type
_entity_poly.pdbx_seq_one_letter_code
_entity_poly.pdbx_strand_id
1 'polypeptide(L)'
;MTCRKLKKVLTCNDFDVETVSKVVLEALFFKAEASFRQRAITSEAANVSFSHYVERAYKHRPVKIVEFEQPWQQCIVYLDLKREECAHLFPAGKVYSQAFHLGGQGFFFSAQCNMDQQSSFHSFGLFLGMQERGSVTFAVNYEFAARSKPTEDYVIKHKGYYKFMGRKAVGYRNLFGIPWTLFMSDESNYFINGVLHIRAKLTLRK
;
A
#
# COMPACT_ATOMS: atom_id res chain seq x y z
N MET A 1 14.21 -0.51 1.34
CA MET A 1 15.17 0.26 2.17
C MET A 1 14.49 1.53 2.66
N THR A 2 14.58 1.87 3.95
CA THR A 2 14.06 3.15 4.49
C THR A 2 15.15 4.21 4.47
N CYS A 3 14.79 5.50 4.48
CA CYS A 3 15.77 6.60 4.53
C CYS A 3 16.74 6.46 5.72
N ARG A 4 16.26 5.97 6.87
CA ARG A 4 17.11 5.68 8.04
C ARG A 4 18.16 4.60 7.77
N LYS A 5 17.81 3.54 7.04
CA LYS A 5 18.76 2.48 6.66
C LYS A 5 19.75 2.96 5.60
N LEU A 6 19.29 3.77 4.63
CA LEU A 6 20.15 4.41 3.64
C LEU A 6 21.18 5.33 4.30
N LYS A 7 20.77 6.19 5.23
CA LYS A 7 21.69 7.02 6.02
C LYS A 7 22.76 6.19 6.73
N LYS A 8 22.38 5.07 7.36
CA LYS A 8 23.35 4.18 8.02
C LYS A 8 24.39 3.59 7.07
N VAL A 9 23.98 3.24 5.84
CA VAL A 9 24.91 2.70 4.83
C VAL A 9 25.85 3.80 4.34
N LEU A 10 25.33 5.01 4.11
CA LEU A 10 26.13 6.16 3.67
C LEU A 10 27.16 6.62 4.72
N THR A 11 26.91 6.36 6.00
CA THR A 11 27.83 6.71 7.11
C THR A 11 28.60 5.52 7.65
N CYS A 12 28.63 4.39 6.94
CA CYS A 12 29.32 3.18 7.39
C CYS A 12 30.77 3.22 6.91
N ASN A 13 31.71 3.16 7.87
CA ASN A 13 33.14 3.27 7.60
C ASN A 13 33.72 2.06 6.84
N ASP A 14 32.99 0.95 6.76
CA ASP A 14 33.40 -0.26 6.05
C ASP A 14 33.27 -0.12 4.53
N PHE A 15 32.64 0.97 4.06
CA PHE A 15 32.46 1.22 2.64
C PHE A 15 33.13 2.52 2.20
N ASP A 16 33.66 2.49 0.99
CA ASP A 16 34.09 3.69 0.30
C ASP A 16 32.90 4.63 0.02
N VAL A 17 33.03 5.88 0.48
CA VAL A 17 31.94 6.87 0.47
C VAL A 17 31.53 7.23 -0.96
N GLU A 18 32.49 7.33 -1.88
CA GLU A 18 32.20 7.66 -3.29
C GLU A 18 31.44 6.53 -3.97
N THR A 19 31.92 5.29 -3.79
CA THR A 19 31.29 4.09 -4.34
C THR A 19 29.87 3.89 -3.81
N VAL A 20 29.66 4.02 -2.49
CA VAL A 20 28.32 3.89 -1.90
C VAL A 20 27.41 5.00 -2.37
N SER A 21 27.89 6.24 -2.40
CA SER A 21 27.07 7.37 -2.86
C SER A 21 26.62 7.19 -4.30
N LYS A 22 27.52 6.74 -5.18
CA LYS A 22 27.20 6.42 -6.58
C LYS A 22 26.13 5.33 -6.69
N VAL A 23 26.35 4.17 -6.05
CA VAL A 23 25.41 3.04 -6.10
C VAL A 23 24.05 3.38 -5.48
N VAL A 24 24.04 4.19 -4.41
CA VAL A 24 22.80 4.66 -3.77
C VAL A 24 22.06 5.62 -4.68
N LEU A 25 22.73 6.58 -5.30
CA LEU A 25 22.12 7.52 -6.25
C LEU A 25 21.57 6.78 -7.46
N GLU A 26 22.33 5.86 -8.05
CA GLU A 26 21.89 5.04 -9.18
C GLU A 26 20.62 4.24 -8.82
N ALA A 27 20.61 3.58 -7.66
CA ALA A 27 19.42 2.86 -7.19
C ALA A 27 18.21 3.77 -6.92
N LEU A 28 18.44 5.00 -6.44
CA LEU A 28 17.38 5.99 -6.21
C LEU A 28 16.81 6.51 -7.53
N PHE A 29 17.65 6.79 -8.53
CA PHE A 29 17.21 7.18 -9.87
C PHE A 29 16.42 6.07 -10.54
N PHE A 30 16.92 4.82 -10.52
CA PHE A 30 16.18 3.66 -11.02
C PHE A 30 14.80 3.54 -10.37
N LYS A 31 14.71 3.72 -9.04
CA LYS A 31 13.44 3.66 -8.30
C LYS A 31 12.49 4.83 -8.62
N ALA A 32 13.02 6.02 -8.89
CA ALA A 32 12.22 7.20 -9.22
C ALA A 32 11.63 7.13 -10.64
N GLU A 33 12.22 6.31 -11.51
CA GLU A 33 11.77 6.17 -12.88
C GLU A 33 10.44 5.41 -13.00
N ALA A 34 9.58 5.84 -13.93
CA ALA A 34 8.26 5.24 -14.13
C ALA A 34 8.40 3.75 -14.50
N SER A 35 7.51 2.90 -13.98
CA SER A 35 7.54 1.45 -14.14
C SER A 35 7.53 0.95 -15.60
N PHE A 36 7.08 1.78 -16.56
CA PHE A 36 7.20 1.46 -17.98
C PHE A 36 8.63 1.66 -18.53
N ARG A 37 9.39 2.65 -18.03
CA ARG A 37 10.79 2.90 -18.42
C ARG A 37 11.74 1.87 -17.81
N GLN A 38 11.46 1.40 -16.59
CA GLN A 38 12.23 0.30 -15.97
C GLN A 38 12.22 -0.98 -16.82
N ARG A 39 11.09 -1.29 -17.48
CA ARG A 39 10.97 -2.45 -18.39
C ARG A 39 11.70 -2.24 -19.72
N ALA A 40 11.65 -1.03 -20.27
CA ALA A 40 12.42 -0.68 -21.48
C ALA A 40 13.94 -0.79 -21.23
N ILE A 41 14.41 -0.31 -20.07
CA ILE A 41 15.82 -0.36 -19.65
C ILE A 41 16.33 -1.79 -19.43
N THR A 42 15.44 -2.73 -19.07
CA THR A 42 15.81 -4.15 -18.94
C THR A 42 15.84 -4.88 -20.31
N SER A 43 15.10 -4.36 -21.30
CA SER A 43 15.01 -4.92 -22.65
C SER A 43 16.14 -4.43 -23.57
N GLU A 44 16.67 -3.22 -23.35
CA GLU A 44 17.78 -2.64 -24.13
C GLU A 44 19.11 -2.79 -23.36
N ALA A 45 19.58 -4.04 -23.27
CA ALA A 45 20.84 -4.41 -22.65
C ALA A 45 22.03 -3.98 -23.52
N ALA A 46 22.31 -2.68 -23.60
CA ALA A 46 23.57 -2.22 -24.21
C ALA A 46 24.23 -1.00 -23.57
N ASN A 47 23.52 -0.01 -22.99
CA ASN A 47 24.21 1.26 -22.64
C ASN A 47 23.63 2.09 -21.47
N VAL A 48 22.86 1.51 -20.53
CA VAL A 48 22.31 2.28 -19.41
C VAL A 48 22.81 1.75 -18.07
N SER A 49 23.34 2.63 -17.22
CA SER A 49 23.90 2.41 -15.87
C SER A 49 22.98 1.70 -14.86
N PHE A 50 21.78 1.27 -15.28
CA PHE A 50 20.77 0.66 -14.44
C PHE A 50 20.54 -0.83 -14.73
N SER A 51 21.31 -1.45 -15.64
CA SER A 51 21.13 -2.88 -16.02
C SER A 51 21.25 -3.88 -14.85
N HIS A 52 21.77 -3.43 -13.71
CA HIS A 52 22.01 -4.25 -12.52
C HIS A 52 20.84 -4.22 -11.51
N TYR A 53 19.80 -3.41 -11.71
CA TYR A 53 18.70 -3.26 -10.77
C TYR A 53 17.41 -3.89 -11.31
N VAL A 54 16.83 -4.80 -10.53
CA VAL A 54 15.52 -5.40 -10.81
C VAL A 54 14.56 -5.05 -9.68
N GLU A 55 13.33 -4.67 -10.02
CA GLU A 55 12.29 -4.44 -9.03
C GLU A 55 12.03 -5.74 -8.25
N ARG A 56 12.26 -5.71 -6.93
CA ARG A 56 12.06 -6.88 -6.09
C ARG A 56 10.58 -7.23 -6.00
N ALA A 57 10.26 -8.52 -6.00
CA ALA A 57 8.96 -9.03 -5.58
C ALA A 57 8.76 -8.75 -4.08
N TYR A 58 8.21 -7.59 -3.75
CA TYR A 58 7.98 -7.23 -2.35
C TYR A 58 6.82 -8.05 -1.78
N LYS A 59 7.08 -8.78 -0.69
CA LYS A 59 6.05 -9.41 0.15
C LYS A 59 4.98 -8.40 0.62
N HIS A 60 5.37 -7.12 0.72
CA HIS A 60 4.53 -6.01 1.15
C HIS A 60 4.38 -4.96 0.05
N ARG A 61 3.16 -4.61 -0.29
CA ARG A 61 2.83 -3.65 -1.36
C ARG A 61 3.21 -2.22 -0.98
N PRO A 62 3.91 -1.49 -1.84
CA PRO A 62 4.25 -0.09 -1.57
C PRO A 62 2.98 0.74 -1.43
N VAL A 63 3.07 1.82 -0.66
CA VAL A 63 2.02 2.82 -0.51
C VAL A 63 2.59 4.21 -0.74
N LYS A 64 1.78 5.11 -1.28
CA LYS A 64 2.09 6.56 -1.31
C LYS A 64 1.38 7.21 -0.14
N ILE A 65 2.06 8.09 0.58
CA ILE A 65 1.55 8.69 1.82
C ILE A 65 1.69 10.20 1.71
N VAL A 66 0.63 10.92 2.08
CA VAL A 66 0.63 12.36 2.28
C VAL A 66 0.29 12.62 3.74
N GLU A 67 1.23 13.19 4.49
CA GLU A 67 1.11 13.43 5.93
C GLU A 67 0.76 14.90 6.19
N PHE A 68 -0.05 15.14 7.22
CA PHE A 68 -0.40 16.48 7.69
C PHE A 68 -0.27 16.51 9.21
N GLU A 69 0.44 17.52 9.72
CA GLU A 69 0.64 17.71 11.16
C GLU A 69 -0.39 18.65 11.78
N GLN A 70 -0.94 19.57 10.98
CA GLN A 70 -1.91 20.59 11.41
C GLN A 70 -3.16 20.58 10.52
N PRO A 71 -4.34 20.95 11.07
CA PRO A 71 -4.62 21.21 12.50
C PRO A 71 -4.68 19.93 13.36
N TRP A 72 -4.69 18.76 12.73
CA TRP A 72 -4.67 17.45 13.38
C TRP A 72 -3.66 16.54 12.68
N GLN A 73 -3.08 15.59 13.43
CA GLN A 73 -2.27 14.54 12.85
C GLN A 73 -3.17 13.64 11.98
N GLN A 74 -2.97 13.72 10.67
CA GLN A 74 -3.69 12.90 9.70
C GLN A 74 -2.75 12.47 8.57
N CYS A 75 -3.07 11.37 7.91
CA CYS A 75 -2.41 11.00 6.67
C CYS A 75 -3.42 10.46 5.65
N ILE A 76 -3.10 10.66 4.38
CA ILE A 76 -3.81 10.07 3.25
C ILE A 76 -2.86 9.04 2.64
N VAL A 77 -3.30 7.78 2.61
CA VAL A 77 -2.52 6.66 2.11
C VAL A 77 -3.17 6.12 0.84
N TYR A 78 -2.38 5.97 -0.21
CA TYR A 78 -2.80 5.41 -1.48
C TYR A 78 -2.17 4.04 -1.67
N LEU A 79 -2.99 3.06 -2.03
CA LEU A 79 -2.60 1.69 -2.33
C LEU A 79 -3.18 1.31 -3.69
N ASP A 80 -2.30 0.92 -4.60
CA ASP A 80 -2.67 0.38 -5.91
C ASP A 80 -2.47 -1.13 -5.89
N LEU A 81 -3.47 -1.88 -6.37
CA LEU A 81 -3.40 -3.32 -6.57
C LEU A 81 -3.78 -3.64 -8.01
N LYS A 82 -2.95 -4.39 -8.72
CA LYS A 82 -3.30 -4.80 -10.08
C LYS A 82 -4.36 -5.89 -10.06
N ARG A 83 -5.17 -6.01 -11.11
CA ARG A 83 -6.23 -7.02 -11.22
C ARG A 83 -5.68 -8.43 -11.04
N GLU A 84 -4.54 -8.75 -11.64
CA GLU A 84 -3.85 -10.03 -11.46
C GLU A 84 -3.44 -10.25 -10.00
N GLU A 85 -3.01 -9.21 -9.28
CA GLU A 85 -2.65 -9.32 -7.86
C GLU A 85 -3.88 -9.54 -6.98
N CYS A 86 -5.01 -8.90 -7.33
CA CYS A 86 -6.30 -9.19 -6.70
C CYS A 86 -6.72 -10.63 -6.95
N ALA A 87 -6.56 -11.17 -8.16
CA ALA A 87 -6.94 -12.55 -8.48
C ALA A 87 -6.26 -13.59 -7.57
N HIS A 88 -5.00 -13.38 -7.20
CA HIS A 88 -4.25 -14.24 -6.28
C HIS A 88 -4.77 -14.21 -4.83
N LEU A 89 -5.68 -13.31 -4.49
CA LEU A 89 -6.33 -13.30 -3.17
C LEU A 89 -7.46 -14.33 -3.08
N PHE A 90 -8.00 -14.84 -4.17
CA PHE A 90 -9.07 -15.83 -4.10
C PHE A 90 -8.53 -17.23 -3.74
N PRO A 91 -9.24 -18.03 -2.91
CA PRO A 91 -10.49 -17.72 -2.20
C PRO A 91 -10.29 -17.11 -0.80
N ALA A 92 -9.08 -17.18 -0.24
CA ALA A 92 -8.79 -16.80 1.15
C ALA A 92 -7.40 -16.16 1.34
N GLY A 93 -6.78 -15.73 0.24
CA GLY A 93 -5.50 -15.05 0.21
C GLY A 93 -5.56 -13.62 0.74
N LYS A 94 -4.38 -13.10 1.09
CA LYS A 94 -4.18 -11.78 1.67
C LYS A 94 -2.90 -11.14 1.16
N VAL A 95 -2.94 -9.83 1.00
CA VAL A 95 -1.79 -9.01 0.67
C VAL A 95 -1.69 -7.85 1.66
N TYR A 96 -0.47 -7.62 2.12
CA TYR A 96 -0.19 -6.56 3.09
C TYR A 96 0.47 -5.38 2.41
N SER A 97 0.15 -4.16 2.84
CA SER A 97 0.96 -3.01 2.48
C SER A 97 2.28 -2.99 3.26
N GLN A 98 3.21 -2.14 2.81
CA GLN A 98 4.29 -1.66 3.65
C GLN A 98 3.72 -0.86 4.82
N ALA A 99 4.44 -0.86 5.94
CA ALA A 99 4.04 -0.09 7.09
C ALA A 99 4.20 1.42 6.83
N PHE A 100 3.25 2.20 7.28
CA PHE A 100 3.26 3.66 7.29
C PHE A 100 3.02 4.16 8.72
N HIS A 101 3.28 5.43 9.01
CA HIS A 101 3.20 5.95 10.37
C HIS A 101 2.16 7.06 10.50
N LEU A 102 1.55 7.16 11.67
CA LEU A 102 0.65 8.23 12.05
C LEU A 102 0.79 8.47 13.56
N GLY A 103 1.16 9.68 13.97
CA GLY A 103 1.46 10.00 15.38
C GLY A 103 2.56 9.12 15.99
N GLY A 104 3.58 8.76 15.20
CA GLY A 104 4.67 7.86 15.62
C GLY A 104 4.31 6.38 15.69
N GLN A 105 3.03 6.02 15.50
CA GLN A 105 2.54 4.64 15.51
C GLN A 105 2.55 4.07 14.09
N GLY A 106 3.05 2.84 13.95
CA GLY A 106 3.06 2.11 12.68
C GLY A 106 1.71 1.45 12.39
N PHE A 107 1.26 1.54 11.15
CA PHE A 107 0.03 0.95 10.61
C PHE A 107 0.31 0.28 9.27
N PHE A 108 -0.59 -0.60 8.83
CA PHE A 108 -0.53 -1.25 7.51
C PHE A 108 -1.94 -1.62 7.04
N PHE A 109 -2.12 -1.80 5.73
CA PHE A 109 -3.31 -2.40 5.16
C PHE A 109 -3.18 -3.91 4.99
N SER A 110 -4.28 -4.62 5.19
CA SER A 110 -4.49 -6.00 4.78
C SER A 110 -5.67 -6.01 3.81
N ALA A 111 -5.39 -6.24 2.52
CA ALA A 111 -6.42 -6.54 1.54
C ALA A 111 -6.54 -8.05 1.41
N GLN A 112 -7.75 -8.58 1.42
CA GLN A 112 -7.98 -10.03 1.44
C GLN A 112 -9.32 -10.40 0.82
N CYS A 113 -9.40 -11.62 0.29
CA CYS A 113 -10.67 -12.24 -0.08
C CYS A 113 -11.31 -12.80 1.19
N ASN A 114 -12.49 -12.30 1.54
CA ASN A 114 -13.27 -12.80 2.67
C ASN A 114 -14.38 -13.70 2.18
N MET A 115 -14.61 -14.80 2.87
CA MET A 115 -15.82 -15.61 2.71
C MET A 115 -16.81 -15.23 3.82
N ASP A 116 -18.05 -14.93 3.44
CA ASP A 116 -19.15 -14.90 4.40
C ASP A 116 -19.58 -16.34 4.70
N GLN A 117 -19.58 -16.72 5.99
CA GLN A 117 -19.91 -18.07 6.43
C GLN A 117 -21.40 -18.41 6.23
N GLN A 118 -22.29 -17.43 6.23
CA GLN A 118 -23.74 -17.66 6.11
C GLN A 118 -24.17 -17.79 4.65
N SER A 119 -23.69 -16.89 3.81
CA SER A 119 -24.09 -16.80 2.40
C SER A 119 -23.12 -17.50 1.45
N SER A 120 -21.96 -17.96 1.95
CA SER A 120 -20.89 -18.62 1.21
C SER A 120 -20.33 -17.84 0.01
N PHE A 121 -20.66 -16.54 -0.14
CA PHE A 121 -20.04 -15.73 -1.20
C PHE A 121 -18.73 -15.09 -0.72
N HIS A 122 -17.81 -14.96 -1.66
CA HIS A 122 -16.53 -14.29 -1.46
C HIS A 122 -16.66 -12.79 -1.75
N SER A 123 -15.91 -11.94 -1.06
CA SER A 123 -15.89 -10.49 -1.27
C SER A 123 -14.52 -9.89 -0.98
N PHE A 124 -14.24 -8.74 -1.59
CA PHE A 124 -13.00 -8.01 -1.32
C PHE A 124 -13.13 -7.23 -0.03
N GLY A 125 -12.26 -7.50 0.94
CA GLY A 125 -12.18 -6.71 2.17
C GLY A 125 -10.85 -6.00 2.35
N LEU A 126 -10.92 -4.91 3.11
CA LEU A 126 -9.78 -4.06 3.43
C LEU A 126 -9.80 -3.75 4.92
N PHE A 127 -8.64 -3.93 5.55
CA PHE A 127 -8.44 -3.72 6.98
C PHE A 127 -7.20 -2.88 7.24
N LEU A 128 -7.32 -1.96 8.19
CA LEU A 128 -6.24 -1.20 8.80
C LEU A 128 -5.75 -1.95 10.06
N GLY A 129 -4.53 -2.44 10.02
CA GLY A 129 -3.84 -3.05 11.15
C GLY A 129 -2.87 -2.07 11.82
N MET A 130 -2.72 -2.17 13.13
CA MET A 130 -1.71 -1.46 13.89
C MET A 130 -0.52 -2.38 14.18
N GLN A 131 0.71 -1.90 13.96
CA GLN A 131 1.92 -2.60 14.36
C GLN A 131 2.10 -2.49 15.88
N GLU A 132 2.45 -3.57 16.56
CA GLU A 132 2.54 -3.58 18.01
C GLU A 132 3.67 -2.67 18.54
N ARG A 133 3.32 -1.73 19.43
CA ARG A 133 4.26 -0.98 20.27
C ARG A 133 3.62 -0.67 21.64
N GLY A 134 3.75 -1.61 22.58
CA GLY A 134 3.41 -1.39 23.99
C GLY A 134 1.91 -1.24 24.28
N SER A 135 1.58 -0.79 25.49
CA SER A 135 0.20 -0.65 26.01
C SER A 135 -0.52 0.65 25.61
N VAL A 136 -0.06 1.34 24.56
CA VAL A 136 -0.63 2.64 24.16
C VAL A 136 -1.88 2.42 23.32
N THR A 137 -2.97 3.12 23.65
CA THR A 137 -4.20 3.11 22.86
C THR A 137 -4.21 4.23 21.83
N PHE A 138 -4.52 3.91 20.57
CA PHE A 138 -4.61 4.90 19.49
C PHE A 138 -6.02 4.98 18.93
N ALA A 139 -6.64 6.16 19.02
CA ALA A 139 -7.98 6.44 18.50
C ALA A 139 -7.88 7.05 17.10
N VAL A 140 -8.42 6.34 16.10
CA VAL A 140 -8.30 6.72 14.69
C VAL A 140 -9.68 6.78 14.06
N ASN A 141 -10.00 7.91 13.40
CA ASN A 141 -11.03 7.92 12.36
C ASN A 141 -10.38 7.47 11.07
N TYR A 142 -11.04 6.55 10.37
CA TYR A 142 -10.59 6.06 9.09
C TYR A 142 -11.71 6.17 8.06
N GLU A 143 -11.34 6.48 6.83
CA GLU A 143 -12.21 6.51 5.67
C GLU A 143 -11.49 5.77 4.54
N PHE A 144 -12.10 4.70 4.04
CA PHE A 144 -11.67 3.99 2.84
C PHE A 144 -12.48 4.47 1.64
N ALA A 145 -11.78 4.79 0.58
CA ALA A 145 -12.33 5.18 -0.71
C ALA A 145 -11.62 4.41 -1.83
N ALA A 146 -12.28 4.30 -2.97
CA ALA A 146 -11.67 3.74 -4.17
C ALA A 146 -12.09 4.55 -5.38
N ARG A 147 -11.23 4.60 -6.41
CA ARG A 147 -11.66 5.15 -7.69
C ARG A 147 -12.70 4.23 -8.33
N SER A 148 -13.65 4.83 -9.04
CA SER A 148 -14.63 4.09 -9.82
C SER A 148 -14.96 4.79 -11.13
N LYS A 149 -15.18 4.01 -12.19
CA LYS A 149 -15.76 4.48 -13.44
C LYS A 149 -17.20 4.99 -13.22
N PRO A 150 -17.67 5.96 -14.03
CA PRO A 150 -16.97 6.58 -15.16
C PRO A 150 -16.10 7.78 -14.78
N THR A 151 -16.26 8.38 -13.59
CA THR A 151 -15.61 9.65 -13.25
C THR A 151 -14.13 9.49 -12.88
N GLU A 152 -13.71 8.27 -12.50
CA GLU A 152 -12.38 7.97 -11.99
C GLU A 152 -12.01 8.70 -10.68
N ASP A 153 -13.02 9.28 -10.02
CA ASP A 153 -12.88 9.93 -8.72
C ASP A 153 -12.92 8.93 -7.57
N TYR A 154 -12.29 9.30 -6.46
CA TYR A 154 -12.37 8.54 -5.22
C TYR A 154 -13.75 8.67 -4.57
N VAL A 155 -14.50 7.57 -4.53
CA VAL A 155 -15.78 7.47 -3.84
C VAL A 155 -15.57 6.76 -2.50
N ILE A 156 -16.11 7.34 -1.42
CA ILE A 156 -16.06 6.73 -0.09
C ILE A 156 -16.83 5.41 -0.10
N LYS A 157 -16.18 4.36 0.41
CA LYS A 157 -16.73 3.00 0.49
C LYS A 157 -17.05 2.59 1.92
N HIS A 158 -16.22 3.02 2.87
CA HIS A 158 -16.46 2.75 4.28
C HIS A 158 -15.79 3.81 5.14
N LYS A 159 -16.37 4.12 6.30
CA LYS A 159 -15.74 4.97 7.30
C LYS A 159 -16.07 4.48 8.69
N GLY A 160 -15.20 4.77 9.63
CA GLY A 160 -15.44 4.40 11.00
C GLY A 160 -14.48 5.06 11.97
N TYR A 161 -14.73 4.77 13.24
CA TYR A 161 -13.89 5.14 14.35
C TYR A 161 -13.46 3.86 15.05
N TYR A 162 -12.18 3.78 15.41
CA TYR A 162 -11.67 2.64 16.15
C TYR A 162 -10.59 3.05 17.13
N LYS A 163 -10.67 2.50 18.34
CA LYS A 163 -9.64 2.61 19.37
C LYS A 163 -8.81 1.33 19.37
N PHE A 164 -7.60 1.40 18.85
CA PHE A 164 -6.65 0.29 18.83
C PHE A 164 -6.10 0.04 20.24
N MET A 165 -6.14 -1.22 20.69
CA MET A 165 -5.63 -1.69 21.99
C MET A 165 -4.78 -2.96 21.81
N GLY A 166 -3.73 -2.91 20.97
CA GLY A 166 -2.86 -4.05 20.64
C GLY A 166 -3.05 -4.58 19.20
N ARG A 167 -2.75 -5.88 18.96
CA ARG A 167 -2.83 -6.55 17.63
C ARG A 167 -4.26 -6.76 17.14
N LYS A 168 -4.99 -5.69 16.90
CA LYS A 168 -6.31 -5.72 16.25
C LYS A 168 -6.26 -4.95 14.94
N ALA A 169 -6.98 -5.46 13.96
CA ALA A 169 -7.23 -4.78 12.70
C ALA A 169 -8.71 -4.40 12.64
N VAL A 170 -9.00 -3.25 12.03
CA VAL A 170 -10.37 -2.78 11.80
C VAL A 170 -10.57 -2.54 10.31
N GLY A 171 -11.77 -2.79 9.80
CA GLY A 171 -12.04 -2.55 8.39
C GLY A 171 -13.41 -3.03 8.00
N TYR A 172 -13.54 -3.42 6.74
CA TYR A 172 -14.79 -3.90 6.18
C TYR A 172 -14.58 -5.15 5.34
N ARG A 173 -15.42 -6.17 5.56
CA ARG A 173 -15.29 -7.47 4.91
C ARG A 173 -15.64 -7.44 3.42
N ASN A 174 -16.61 -6.59 3.04
CA ASN A 174 -17.06 -6.40 1.66
C ASN A 174 -16.99 -4.92 1.28
N LEU A 175 -15.78 -4.40 1.05
CA LEU A 175 -15.52 -2.98 0.80
C LEU A 175 -16.40 -2.40 -0.32
N PHE A 176 -16.67 -3.17 -1.37
CA PHE A 176 -17.39 -2.70 -2.55
C PHE A 176 -18.89 -3.01 -2.55
N GLY A 177 -19.38 -3.73 -1.54
CA GLY A 177 -20.78 -4.13 -1.46
C GLY A 177 -21.20 -5.14 -2.54
N ILE A 178 -20.27 -5.82 -3.19
CA ILE A 178 -20.54 -6.75 -4.29
C ILE A 178 -19.75 -8.07 -4.11
N PRO A 179 -20.25 -9.20 -4.65
CA PRO A 179 -19.52 -10.46 -4.67
C PRO A 179 -18.20 -10.37 -5.45
N TRP A 180 -17.27 -11.25 -5.11
CA TRP A 180 -15.94 -11.34 -5.72
C TRP A 180 -16.00 -11.53 -7.24
N THR A 181 -16.97 -12.30 -7.73
CA THR A 181 -17.18 -12.55 -9.16
C THR A 181 -17.51 -11.27 -9.93
N LEU A 182 -18.39 -10.42 -9.38
CA LEU A 182 -18.72 -9.10 -9.96
C LEU A 182 -17.58 -8.11 -9.76
N PHE A 183 -16.89 -8.18 -8.62
CA PHE A 183 -15.73 -7.33 -8.36
C PHE A 183 -14.61 -7.58 -9.38
N MET A 184 -14.33 -8.83 -9.71
CA MET A 184 -13.25 -9.25 -10.63
C MET A 184 -13.65 -9.29 -12.10
N SER A 185 -14.91 -9.03 -12.47
CA SER A 185 -15.37 -9.07 -13.87
C SER A 185 -14.73 -7.98 -14.72
N ASP A 186 -14.67 -8.17 -16.03
CA ASP A 186 -14.13 -7.17 -16.96
C ASP A 186 -14.94 -5.87 -16.94
N GLU A 187 -16.25 -5.99 -16.70
CA GLU A 187 -17.20 -4.88 -16.52
C GLU A 187 -17.14 -4.20 -15.15
N SER A 188 -16.21 -4.61 -14.26
CA SER A 188 -16.06 -4.00 -12.95
C SER A 188 -15.66 -2.54 -13.05
N ASN A 189 -16.45 -1.69 -12.39
CA ASN A 189 -16.22 -0.25 -12.33
C ASN A 189 -14.96 0.14 -11.54
N TYR A 190 -14.35 -0.80 -10.80
CA TYR A 190 -13.27 -0.50 -9.86
C TYR A 190 -11.86 -0.67 -10.43
N PHE A 191 -11.73 -1.37 -11.56
CA PHE A 191 -10.46 -1.54 -12.25
C PHE A 191 -10.33 -0.52 -13.39
N ILE A 192 -9.48 0.48 -13.19
CA ILE A 192 -9.14 1.50 -14.19
C ILE A 192 -7.78 1.11 -14.76
N ASN A 193 -7.71 0.84 -16.06
CA ASN A 193 -6.51 0.32 -16.73
C ASN A 193 -5.91 -0.92 -16.03
N GLY A 194 -6.78 -1.81 -15.53
CA GLY A 194 -6.37 -3.03 -14.83
C GLY A 194 -5.88 -2.81 -13.40
N VAL A 195 -6.02 -1.61 -12.84
CA VAL A 195 -5.56 -1.28 -11.48
C VAL A 195 -6.73 -0.86 -10.60
N LEU A 196 -6.78 -1.41 -9.40
CA LEU A 196 -7.63 -0.96 -8.32
C LEU A 196 -6.90 0.13 -7.53
N HIS A 197 -7.47 1.32 -7.49
CA HIS A 197 -6.91 2.47 -6.78
C HIS A 197 -7.65 2.69 -5.45
N ILE A 198 -7.00 2.41 -4.34
CA ILE A 198 -7.54 2.59 -2.98
C ILE A 198 -6.92 3.83 -2.35
N ARG A 199 -7.74 4.61 -1.64
CA ARG A 199 -7.32 5.70 -0.75
C ARG A 199 -7.85 5.44 0.64
N ALA A 200 -7.03 5.67 1.65
CA ALA A 200 -7.47 5.75 3.03
C ALA A 200 -7.11 7.12 3.60
N LYS A 201 -8.07 7.82 4.20
CA LYS A 201 -7.80 9.00 5.04
C LYS A 201 -7.86 8.57 6.50
N LEU A 202 -6.80 8.82 7.24
CA LEU A 202 -6.68 8.49 8.65
C LEU A 202 -6.45 9.75 9.46
N THR A 203 -7.19 9.93 10.55
CA THR A 203 -7.06 11.09 11.43
C THR A 203 -7.01 10.62 12.86
N LEU A 204 -5.94 10.98 13.58
CA LEU A 204 -5.87 10.75 15.02
C LEU A 204 -6.83 11.67 15.75
N ARG A 205 -7.54 11.11 16.73
CA ARG A 205 -8.21 11.91 17.76
C ARG A 205 -7.29 12.02 18.96
N LYS A 206 -7.20 13.23 19.50
CA LYS A 206 -6.69 13.47 20.84
C LYS A 206 -7.71 13.00 21.87
#